data_AF-A0A1F9Z2K3-F1
#
_entry.id   AF-A0A1F9Z2K3-F1
#
_cell.length_a   1.000
_cell.length_b   1.000
_cell.length_c   1.000
_cell.angle_alpha   90.00
_cell.angle_beta   90.00
_cell.angle_gamma   90.00
#
_symmetry.space_group_name_H-M   'P 1'
#
loop_
_entity.id
_entity.type
_entity.pdbx_description
1 polymer ?
#
loop_
_entity_poly.entity_id
_entity_poly.type
_entity_poly.pdbx_seq_one_letter_code
_entity_poly.pdbx_strand_id
1 'polypeptide(L)'
;MAAIRADLEDLRRLVPADDGLTVFDAETQDTSYGILVVGALPLIFDTHRKEGRYVSTVEILTEITRPLRLPSERVRAFARTARRHGLLAIPYSACFFKGNLHVYAFSGPMRGLDVATVGGTVAEAETRLDARLRAIWPKVPPEILRAQRDLVAGRRRVRYAADLEVLQRKLSELRGTLA
;
A
#
# COMPACT_ATOMS: atom_id res chain seq x y z
N MET A 1 -22.22 3.20 -4.55
CA MET A 1 -21.43 3.87 -5.62
C MET A 1 -21.13 5.33 -5.30
N ALA A 2 -22.10 6.14 -4.84
CA ALA A 2 -21.86 7.55 -4.48
C ALA A 2 -20.80 7.72 -3.36
N ALA A 3 -20.88 6.95 -2.27
CA ALA A 3 -19.91 7.00 -1.17
C ALA A 3 -18.46 6.67 -1.63
N ILE A 4 -18.28 5.64 -2.47
CA ILE A 4 -16.97 5.29 -3.05
C ILE A 4 -16.41 6.44 -3.90
N ARG A 5 -17.28 7.15 -4.64
CA ARG A 5 -16.85 8.29 -5.45
C ARG A 5 -16.38 9.45 -4.56
N ALA A 6 -17.17 9.80 -3.54
CA ALA A 6 -16.81 10.85 -2.58
C ALA A 6 -15.50 10.52 -1.84
N ASP A 7 -15.34 9.28 -1.37
CA ASP A 7 -14.10 8.84 -0.73
C ASP A 7 -12.88 8.98 -1.66
N LEU A 8 -13.03 8.67 -2.96
CA LEU A 8 -11.93 8.81 -3.93
C LEU A 8 -11.61 10.27 -4.25
N GLU A 9 -12.61 11.15 -4.25
CA GLU A 9 -12.42 12.59 -4.42
C GLU A 9 -11.68 13.17 -3.21
N ASP A 10 -12.10 12.80 -2.00
CA ASP A 10 -11.39 13.14 -0.75
C ASP A 10 -9.95 12.61 -0.79
N LEU A 11 -9.76 11.33 -1.12
CA LEU A 11 -8.44 10.72 -1.13
C LEU A 11 -7.50 11.35 -2.17
N ARG A 12 -8.00 11.75 -3.34
CA ARG A 12 -7.20 12.47 -4.36
C ARG A 12 -6.82 13.88 -3.93
N ARG A 13 -7.68 14.53 -3.15
CA ARG A 13 -7.40 15.85 -2.59
C ARG A 13 -6.33 15.77 -1.49
N LEU A 14 -6.40 14.72 -0.66
CA LEU A 14 -5.47 14.48 0.45
C LEU A 14 -4.12 13.91 -0.03
N VAL A 15 -4.15 13.07 -1.06
CA VAL A 15 -2.99 12.39 -1.66
C VAL A 15 -2.94 12.72 -3.16
N PRO A 16 -2.63 13.99 -3.51
CA PRO A 16 -2.57 14.43 -4.89
C PRO A 16 -1.49 13.67 -5.67
N ALA A 17 -1.79 13.38 -6.93
CA ALA A 17 -0.86 12.77 -7.85
C ALA A 17 -0.86 13.54 -9.18
N ASP A 18 0.32 13.93 -9.64
CA ASP A 18 0.54 14.64 -10.89
C ASP A 18 1.82 14.15 -11.59
N ASP A 19 1.75 13.90 -12.89
CA ASP A 19 2.87 13.42 -13.73
C ASP A 19 3.77 12.33 -13.11
N GLY A 20 3.14 11.37 -12.42
CA GLY A 20 3.84 10.24 -11.79
C GLY A 20 4.44 10.54 -10.42
N LEU A 21 4.23 11.75 -9.90
CA LEU A 21 4.57 12.14 -8.53
C LEU A 21 3.31 12.12 -7.67
N THR A 22 3.30 11.34 -6.60
CA THR A 22 2.25 11.36 -5.57
C THR A 22 2.82 11.94 -4.30
N VAL A 23 2.12 12.89 -3.69
CA VAL A 23 2.58 13.57 -2.47
C VAL A 23 1.54 13.41 -1.39
N PHE A 24 1.97 12.98 -0.21
CA PHE A 24 1.14 12.91 0.98
C PHE A 24 1.87 13.55 2.16
N ASP A 25 1.43 14.76 2.51
CA ASP A 25 1.91 15.46 3.70
C ASP A 25 0.91 15.24 4.84
N ALA A 26 1.28 14.40 5.82
CA ALA A 26 0.44 14.10 6.97
C ALA A 26 0.56 15.18 8.06
N GLU A 27 -0.46 15.30 8.91
CA GLU A 27 -0.39 16.14 10.11
C GLU A 27 0.50 15.48 11.19
N THR A 28 0.49 14.14 11.24
CA THR A 28 1.28 13.34 12.19
C THR A 28 1.56 11.95 11.61
N GLN A 29 2.73 11.40 11.96
CA GLN A 29 3.08 9.99 11.70
C GLN A 29 2.48 9.02 12.74
N ASP A 30 2.12 9.52 13.94
CA ASP A 30 1.76 8.69 15.10
C ASP A 30 0.25 8.42 15.18
N THR A 31 -0.37 7.89 14.14
CA THR A 31 -1.80 7.54 14.22
C THR A 31 -2.05 6.05 14.45
N SER A 32 -1.54 5.19 13.56
CA SER A 32 -1.48 3.74 13.79
C SER A 32 -0.53 3.07 12.80
N TYR A 33 0.02 1.93 13.21
CA TYR A 33 0.90 1.08 12.39
C TYR A 33 0.65 -0.38 12.75
N GLY A 34 0.63 -1.27 11.76
CA GLY A 34 0.39 -2.68 12.01
C GLY A 34 0.66 -3.59 10.81
N ILE A 35 0.26 -4.85 10.97
CA ILE A 35 0.38 -5.87 9.93
C ILE A 35 -0.98 -6.43 9.58
N LEU A 36 -1.30 -6.37 8.29
CA LEU A 36 -2.48 -7.01 7.72
C LEU A 36 -2.07 -8.33 7.04
N VAL A 37 -2.85 -9.38 7.27
CA VAL A 37 -2.63 -10.68 6.60
C VAL A 37 -3.71 -10.93 5.56
N VAL A 38 -3.30 -11.00 4.30
CA VAL A 38 -4.20 -11.26 3.16
C VAL A 38 -3.59 -12.36 2.27
N GLY A 39 -4.35 -13.42 2.00
CA GLY A 39 -3.87 -14.55 1.19
C GLY A 39 -2.57 -15.17 1.69
N ALA A 40 -2.43 -15.32 3.01
CA ALA A 40 -1.22 -15.79 3.72
C ALA A 40 0.03 -14.92 3.55
N LEU A 41 -0.11 -13.69 3.05
CA LEU A 41 0.98 -12.70 3.03
C LEU A 41 0.77 -11.67 4.15
N PRO A 42 1.77 -11.46 5.02
CA PRO A 42 1.81 -10.28 5.87
C PRO A 42 2.16 -9.05 5.01
N LEU A 43 1.48 -7.94 5.27
CA LEU A 43 1.63 -6.65 4.62
C LEU A 43 1.69 -5.57 5.69
N ILE A 44 2.60 -4.61 5.52
CA ILE A 44 2.68 -3.45 6.40
C ILE A 44 1.55 -2.49 6.05
N PHE A 45 0.87 -1.97 7.06
CA PHE A 45 -0.10 -0.90 6.89
C PHE A 45 0.13 0.17 7.95
N ASP A 46 -0.24 1.39 7.61
CA ASP A 46 -0.23 2.54 8.51
C ASP A 46 -1.47 3.42 8.27
N THR A 47 -1.76 4.27 9.25
CA THR A 47 -2.79 5.30 9.11
C THR A 47 -2.21 6.63 9.55
N HIS A 48 -2.59 7.68 8.83
CA HIS A 48 -2.11 9.04 9.05
C HIS A 48 -3.29 10.01 9.00
N ARG A 49 -3.25 11.04 9.85
CA ARG A 49 -4.25 12.10 9.84
C ARG A 49 -3.88 13.20 8.84
N LYS A 50 -4.87 13.72 8.11
CA LYS A 50 -4.73 14.91 7.25
C LYS A 50 -6.06 15.63 7.09
N GLU A 51 -6.09 16.93 7.38
CA GLU A 51 -7.22 17.84 7.17
C GLU A 51 -8.53 17.30 7.77
N GLY A 52 -8.45 16.81 9.01
CA GLY A 52 -9.60 16.23 9.73
C GLY A 52 -10.08 14.88 9.21
N ARG A 53 -9.32 14.22 8.32
CA ARG A 53 -9.56 12.86 7.81
C ARG A 53 -8.39 11.94 8.16
N TYR A 54 -8.60 10.64 7.95
CA TYR A 54 -7.60 9.60 8.15
C TYR A 54 -7.37 8.85 6.85
N VAL A 55 -6.11 8.77 6.43
CA VAL A 55 -5.66 8.03 5.24
C VAL A 55 -4.94 6.79 5.73
N SER A 56 -5.47 5.61 5.42
CA SER A 56 -4.80 4.35 5.72
C SER A 56 -4.17 3.80 4.45
N THR A 57 -2.92 3.38 4.52
CA THR A 57 -2.19 2.77 3.41
C THR A 57 -1.73 1.37 3.77
N VAL A 58 -1.62 0.49 2.77
CA VAL A 58 -1.02 -0.85 2.92
C VAL A 58 -0.09 -1.12 1.76
N GLU A 59 1.09 -1.63 2.09
CA GLU A 59 2.11 -2.02 1.13
C GLU A 59 1.78 -3.42 0.57
N ILE A 60 1.25 -3.47 -0.65
CA ILE A 60 1.08 -4.75 -1.36
C ILE A 60 2.45 -5.31 -1.76
N LEU A 61 3.39 -4.41 -2.09
CA LEU A 61 4.80 -4.73 -2.30
C LEU A 61 5.65 -3.73 -1.54
N THR A 62 6.34 -4.21 -0.49
CA THR A 62 7.31 -3.43 0.29
C THR A 62 8.55 -3.14 -0.57
N GLU A 63 9.17 -1.97 -0.36
CA GLU A 63 10.16 -1.41 -1.28
C GLU A 63 11.36 -2.33 -1.56
N ILE A 64 11.40 -2.91 -2.77
CA ILE A 64 12.48 -3.80 -3.22
C ILE A 64 13.63 -3.04 -3.91
N THR A 65 14.84 -3.55 -3.71
CA THR A 65 16.08 -2.99 -4.30
C THR A 65 16.26 -3.30 -5.79
N ARG A 66 15.69 -4.40 -6.29
CA ARG A 66 15.67 -4.72 -7.72
C ARG A 66 14.25 -4.52 -8.24
N PRO A 67 13.97 -3.48 -9.05
CA PRO A 67 12.61 -3.13 -9.42
C PRO A 67 11.95 -4.23 -10.26
N LEU A 68 10.65 -4.39 -10.04
CA LEU A 68 9.77 -5.19 -10.86
C LEU A 68 9.42 -4.42 -12.14
N ARG A 69 9.67 -5.03 -13.30
CA ARG A 69 9.26 -4.49 -14.60
C ARG A 69 7.93 -5.11 -14.99
N LEU A 70 6.90 -4.28 -15.02
CA LEU A 70 5.57 -4.63 -15.52
C LEU A 70 5.23 -3.70 -16.68
N PRO A 71 4.46 -4.16 -17.68
CA PRO A 71 3.91 -3.27 -18.68
C PRO A 71 3.09 -2.16 -18.01
N SER A 72 3.30 -0.91 -18.40
CA SER A 72 2.59 0.24 -17.81
C SER A 72 1.07 0.10 -17.93
N GLU A 73 0.58 -0.54 -18.99
CA GLU A 73 -0.84 -0.87 -19.16
C GLU A 73 -1.37 -1.73 -18.01
N ARG A 74 -0.60 -2.73 -17.55
CA ARG A 74 -1.01 -3.63 -16.48
C ARG A 74 -1.11 -2.91 -15.13
N VAL A 75 -0.15 -2.03 -14.85
CA VAL A 75 -0.18 -1.16 -13.67
C VAL A 75 -1.40 -0.23 -13.73
N ARG A 76 -1.65 0.41 -14.88
CA ARG A 76 -2.83 1.26 -15.09
C ARG A 76 -4.15 0.49 -14.98
N ALA A 77 -4.21 -0.75 -15.47
CA ALA A 77 -5.39 -1.62 -15.38
C ALA A 77 -5.69 -2.00 -13.93
N PHE A 78 -4.66 -2.32 -13.15
CA PHE A 78 -4.81 -2.53 -11.71
C PHE A 78 -5.27 -1.26 -11.00
N ALA A 79 -4.66 -0.10 -11.27
CA ALA A 79 -5.07 1.18 -10.69
C ALA A 79 -6.54 1.53 -10.99
N ARG A 80 -7.03 1.28 -12.22
CA ARG A 80 -8.46 1.42 -12.57
C ARG A 80 -9.34 0.45 -11.79
N THR A 81 -8.84 -0.75 -11.51
CA THR A 81 -9.56 -1.75 -10.71
C THR A 81 -9.63 -1.34 -9.24
N ALA A 82 -8.51 -0.92 -8.64
CA ALA A 82 -8.45 -0.38 -7.29
C ALA A 82 -9.44 0.79 -7.12
N ARG A 83 -9.44 1.74 -8.07
CA ARG A 83 -10.38 2.88 -8.07
C ARG A 83 -11.85 2.44 -8.09
N ARG A 84 -12.22 1.43 -8.88
CA ARG A 84 -13.61 0.90 -8.87
C ARG A 84 -14.03 0.32 -7.52
N HIS A 85 -13.08 0.01 -6.66
CA HIS A 85 -13.28 -0.52 -5.30
C HIS A 85 -13.00 0.53 -4.21
N GLY A 86 -12.81 1.81 -4.57
CA GLY A 86 -12.56 2.88 -3.59
C GLY A 86 -11.15 2.91 -3.02
N LEU A 87 -10.17 2.38 -3.76
CA LEU A 87 -8.75 2.43 -3.40
C LEU A 87 -7.99 3.34 -4.36
N LEU A 88 -7.04 4.12 -3.82
CA LEU A 88 -6.00 4.77 -4.61
C LEU A 88 -4.79 3.85 -4.67
N ALA A 89 -4.43 3.37 -5.86
CA ALA A 89 -3.17 2.66 -6.06
C ALA A 89 -2.02 3.66 -6.25
N ILE A 90 -0.94 3.46 -5.51
CA ILE A 90 0.26 4.32 -5.48
C ILE A 90 1.46 3.44 -5.86
N PRO A 91 1.67 3.13 -7.15
CA PRO A 91 2.89 2.46 -7.58
C PRO A 91 4.05 3.45 -7.49
N TYR A 92 5.23 2.99 -7.10
CA TYR A 92 6.41 3.86 -7.06
C TYR A 92 7.70 3.15 -7.47
N SER A 93 8.55 3.92 -8.12
CA SER A 93 9.93 3.61 -8.51
C SER A 93 10.94 4.11 -7.48
N ALA A 94 10.54 5.09 -6.67
CA ALA A 94 11.27 5.58 -5.51
C ALA A 94 10.27 6.25 -4.55
N CYS A 95 10.51 6.14 -3.25
CA CYS A 95 9.86 6.97 -2.25
C CYS A 95 10.89 7.74 -1.43
N PHE A 96 10.44 8.86 -0.86
CA PHE A 96 11.19 9.74 0.02
C PHE A 96 10.30 10.21 1.15
N PHE A 97 10.84 10.18 2.38
CA PHE A 97 10.13 10.60 3.59
C PHE A 97 10.93 11.70 4.30
N LYS A 98 10.27 12.79 4.71
CA LYS A 98 10.86 13.85 5.54
C LYS A 98 9.86 14.33 6.57
N GLY A 99 10.02 13.89 7.82
CA GLY A 99 9.01 14.12 8.85
C GLY A 99 7.69 13.50 8.40
N ASN A 100 6.65 14.31 8.26
CA ASN A 100 5.34 13.85 7.82
C ASN A 100 5.14 13.80 6.29
N LEU A 101 6.11 14.30 5.52
CA LEU A 101 6.02 14.37 4.07
C LEU A 101 6.44 13.05 3.44
N HIS A 102 5.51 12.42 2.72
CA HIS A 102 5.70 11.22 1.93
C HIS A 102 5.63 11.58 0.44
N VAL A 103 6.67 11.25 -0.31
CA VAL A 103 6.74 11.52 -1.76
C VAL A 103 7.02 10.23 -2.49
N TYR A 104 6.16 9.88 -3.44
CA TYR A 104 6.27 8.69 -4.27
C TYR A 104 6.46 9.10 -5.73
N ALA A 105 7.55 8.68 -6.36
CA ALA A 105 7.82 8.93 -7.76
C ALA A 105 7.70 7.64 -8.58
N PHE A 106 7.00 7.68 -9.71
CA PHE A 106 6.79 6.52 -10.58
C PHE A 106 7.23 6.81 -12.01
N SER A 107 8.20 6.04 -12.49
CA SER A 107 8.75 6.13 -13.86
C SER A 107 8.68 4.81 -14.63
N GLY A 108 7.93 3.82 -14.13
CA GLY A 108 7.70 2.53 -14.78
C GLY A 108 8.20 1.34 -13.97
N PRO A 109 9.52 1.07 -13.88
CA PRO A 109 10.06 0.01 -13.03
C PRO A 109 9.67 0.24 -11.58
N MET A 110 8.92 -0.68 -11.00
CA MET A 110 8.26 -0.51 -9.72
C MET A 110 9.09 -1.13 -8.59
N ARG A 111 9.35 -0.38 -7.53
CA ARG A 111 9.99 -0.87 -6.30
C ARG A 111 8.99 -1.21 -5.22
N GLY A 112 7.86 -0.51 -5.18
CA GLY A 112 6.79 -0.83 -4.28
C GLY A 112 5.44 -0.41 -4.83
N LEU A 113 4.40 -0.90 -4.15
CA LEU A 113 3.03 -0.61 -4.51
C LEU A 113 2.21 -0.53 -3.24
N ASP A 114 1.66 0.66 -2.99
CA ASP A 114 0.74 0.88 -1.90
C ASP A 114 -0.68 1.00 -2.46
N VAL A 115 -1.66 0.73 -1.60
CA VAL A 115 -3.03 1.17 -1.83
C VAL A 115 -3.54 1.90 -0.61
N ALA A 116 -4.34 2.94 -0.84
CA ALA A 116 -4.85 3.80 0.22
C ALA A 116 -6.37 3.88 0.24
N THR A 117 -6.93 4.07 1.44
CA THR A 117 -8.33 4.44 1.71
C THR A 117 -8.39 5.71 2.55
N VAL A 118 -9.59 6.28 2.67
CA VAL A 118 -9.88 7.39 3.57
C VAL A 118 -11.05 7.05 4.50
N GLY A 119 -11.04 7.60 5.71
CA GLY A 119 -12.13 7.54 6.68
C GLY A 119 -12.22 8.82 7.54
N GLY A 120 -13.33 8.98 8.25
CA GLY A 120 -13.51 10.03 9.26
C GLY A 120 -12.88 9.68 10.60
N THR A 121 -12.56 8.40 10.84
CA THR A 121 -11.83 7.92 12.00
C THR A 121 -10.75 6.90 11.57
N VAL A 122 -9.79 6.62 12.45
CA VAL A 122 -8.77 5.58 12.24
C VAL A 122 -9.43 4.22 11.96
N ALA A 123 -10.33 3.79 12.85
CA ALA A 123 -11.01 2.50 12.73
C ALA A 123 -11.81 2.38 11.43
N GLU A 124 -12.46 3.46 10.99
CA GLU A 124 -13.19 3.47 9.73
C GLU A 124 -12.24 3.36 8.52
N ALA A 125 -11.14 4.12 8.50
CA ALA A 125 -10.18 4.10 7.41
C ALA A 125 -9.53 2.70 7.26
N GLU A 126 -9.13 2.08 8.37
CA GLU A 126 -8.54 0.75 8.42
C GLU A 126 -9.53 -0.36 8.05
N THR A 127 -10.76 -0.30 8.59
CA THR A 127 -11.81 -1.28 8.24
C THR A 127 -12.12 -1.23 6.75
N ARG A 128 -12.18 -0.03 6.17
CA ARG A 128 -12.34 0.16 4.72
C ARG A 128 -11.14 -0.37 3.95
N LEU A 129 -9.92 -0.14 4.45
CA LEU A 129 -8.69 -0.64 3.81
C LEU A 129 -8.70 -2.16 3.72
N ASP A 130 -8.93 -2.85 4.83
CA ASP A 130 -8.98 -4.32 4.87
C ASP A 130 -10.07 -4.86 3.94
N ALA A 131 -11.31 -4.38 4.08
CA ALA A 131 -12.42 -4.85 3.28
C ALA A 131 -12.20 -4.66 1.77
N ARG A 132 -11.71 -3.47 1.36
CA ARG A 132 -11.47 -3.15 -0.06
C ARG A 132 -10.26 -3.90 -0.59
N LEU A 133 -9.18 -4.02 0.18
CA LEU A 133 -8.02 -4.80 -0.21
C LEU A 133 -8.38 -6.27 -0.43
N ARG A 134 -9.13 -6.89 0.50
CA ARG A 134 -9.62 -8.27 0.34
C ARG A 134 -10.45 -8.42 -0.94
N ALA A 135 -11.32 -7.46 -1.24
CA ALA A 135 -12.15 -7.49 -2.45
C ALA A 135 -11.35 -7.38 -3.77
N ILE A 136 -10.20 -6.70 -3.76
CA ILE A 136 -9.32 -6.59 -4.94
C ILE A 136 -8.19 -7.61 -4.96
N TRP A 137 -7.98 -8.37 -3.87
CA TRP A 137 -6.84 -9.28 -3.74
C TRP A 137 -6.68 -10.27 -4.91
N PRO A 138 -7.75 -10.92 -5.42
CA PRO A 138 -7.64 -11.82 -6.58
C PRO A 138 -7.24 -11.11 -7.88
N LYS A 139 -7.32 -9.78 -7.92
CA LYS A 139 -7.04 -8.93 -9.09
C LYS A 139 -5.66 -8.27 -9.01
N VAL A 140 -4.93 -8.45 -7.92
CA VAL A 140 -3.54 -7.99 -7.81
C VAL A 140 -2.70 -8.75 -8.85
N PRO A 141 -1.88 -8.06 -9.67
CA PRO A 141 -1.00 -8.73 -10.60
C PRO A 141 -0.15 -9.81 -9.91
N PRO A 142 -0.19 -11.08 -10.37
CA PRO A 142 0.52 -12.19 -9.75
C PRO A 142 2.03 -11.99 -9.61
N GLU A 143 2.63 -11.19 -10.48
CA GLU A 143 4.05 -10.82 -10.43
C GLU A 143 4.39 -10.01 -9.17
N ILE A 144 3.47 -9.15 -8.74
CA ILE A 144 3.60 -8.36 -7.50
C ILE A 144 3.50 -9.28 -6.30
N LEU A 145 2.48 -10.15 -6.28
CA LEU A 145 2.32 -11.13 -5.19
C LEU A 145 3.50 -12.09 -5.10
N ARG A 146 4.07 -12.50 -6.24
CA ARG A 146 5.29 -13.31 -6.29
C ARG A 146 6.48 -12.53 -5.73
N ALA A 147 6.64 -11.26 -6.11
CA ALA A 147 7.70 -10.42 -5.59
C ALA A 147 7.60 -10.25 -4.06
N GLN A 148 6.41 -10.02 -3.52
CA GLN A 148 6.19 -9.94 -2.07
C GLN A 148 6.47 -11.29 -1.38
N ARG A 149 6.03 -12.42 -1.95
CA ARG A 149 6.36 -13.76 -1.42
C ARG A 149 7.87 -14.02 -1.40
N ASP A 150 8.57 -13.66 -2.48
CA ASP A 150 10.01 -13.80 -2.56
C ASP A 150 10.72 -12.89 -1.56
N LEU A 151 10.21 -11.69 -1.34
CA LEU A 151 10.73 -10.76 -0.33
C LEU A 151 10.65 -11.36 1.06
N VAL A 152 9.45 -11.73 1.52
CA VAL A 152 9.27 -12.29 2.87
C VAL A 152 10.02 -13.61 3.03
N ALA A 153 10.19 -14.40 1.97
CA ALA A 153 11.00 -15.62 2.00
C ALA A 153 12.52 -15.39 1.93
N GLY A 154 13.00 -14.14 1.96
CA GLY A 154 14.43 -13.81 1.91
C GLY A 154 15.09 -13.99 0.54
N ARG A 155 14.32 -14.24 -0.53
CA ARG A 155 14.81 -14.39 -1.90
C ARG A 155 14.93 -13.06 -2.65
N ARG A 156 14.44 -11.96 -2.07
CA ARG A 156 14.63 -10.58 -2.56
C ARG A 156 15.12 -9.68 -1.44
N ARG A 157 15.84 -8.62 -1.82
CA ARG A 157 16.36 -7.60 -0.91
C ARG A 157 15.42 -6.40 -0.86
N VAL A 158 15.09 -5.97 0.36
CA VAL A 158 14.34 -4.76 0.69
C VAL A 158 15.28 -3.56 0.81
N ARG A 159 14.78 -2.34 0.64
CA ARG A 159 15.55 -1.11 0.93
C ARG A 159 15.76 -0.93 2.44
N TYR A 160 14.73 -1.20 3.24
CA TYR A 160 14.73 -1.05 4.70
C TYR A 160 14.62 -2.41 5.37
N ALA A 161 15.70 -2.87 6.01
CA ALA A 161 15.77 -4.22 6.59
C ALA A 161 14.73 -4.45 7.70
N ALA A 162 14.39 -3.42 8.47
CA ALA A 162 13.42 -3.49 9.56
C ALA A 162 12.04 -3.95 9.08
N ASP A 163 11.58 -3.48 7.92
CA ASP A 163 10.29 -3.87 7.34
C ASP A 163 10.26 -5.37 7.06
N LEU A 164 11.34 -5.91 6.48
CA LEU A 164 11.47 -7.32 6.19
C LEU A 164 11.49 -8.17 7.47
N GLU A 165 12.18 -7.73 8.52
CA GLU A 165 12.21 -8.42 9.82
C GLU A 165 10.82 -8.54 10.43
N VAL A 166 10.03 -7.46 10.41
CA VAL A 166 8.66 -7.45 10.93
C VAL A 166 7.77 -8.41 10.12
N LEU A 167 7.87 -8.37 8.79
CA LEU A 167 7.11 -9.26 7.89
C LEU A 167 7.50 -10.74 8.09
N GLN A 168 8.79 -11.04 8.24
CA GLN A 168 9.30 -12.39 8.45
C GLN A 168 8.91 -12.96 9.81
N ARG A 169 8.98 -12.14 10.87
CA ARG A 169 8.49 -12.51 12.19
C ARG A 169 7.01 -12.86 12.11
N LYS A 170 6.19 -12.03 11.46
CA LYS A 170 4.77 -12.31 11.32
C LYS A 170 4.48 -13.58 10.52
N LEU A 171 5.24 -13.82 9.44
CA LEU A 171 5.08 -15.06 8.66
C LEU A 171 5.45 -16.30 9.48
N SER A 172 6.48 -16.22 10.32
CA SER A 172 6.88 -17.32 11.21
C SER A 172 5.80 -17.62 12.26
N GLU A 173 5.20 -16.59 12.88
CA GLU A 173 4.06 -16.74 13.79
C GLU A 173 2.88 -17.46 13.13
N LEU A 174 2.51 -17.03 11.92
CA LEU A 174 1.41 -17.63 11.16
C LEU A 174 1.68 -19.12 10.85
N ARG A 175 2.93 -19.47 10.54
CA ARG A 175 3.32 -20.87 10.28
C ARG A 175 3.32 -21.73 11.53
N GLY A 176 3.78 -21.18 12.67
CA GLY A 176 3.76 -21.87 13.95
C GLY A 176 2.36 -22.03 14.54
N THR A 177 1.40 -21.20 14.14
CA THR A 177 -0.02 -21.32 14.52
C THR A 177 -0.78 -22.33 13.63
N LEU A 178 -0.20 -22.70 12.49
CA LEU A 178 -0.74 -23.67 11.52
C LEU A 178 -0.04 -25.03 11.57
N ALA A 179 0.92 -25.21 12.48
CA ALA A 179 1.66 -26.45 12.74
C ALA A 179 1.11 -27.13 14.00
#